data_AF-A0A2I0VKY6-F1
#
_entry.id   AF-A0A2I0VKY6-F1
#
_cell.length_a   1.000
_cell.length_b   1.000
_cell.length_c   1.000
_cell.angle_alpha   90.00
_cell.angle_beta   90.00
_cell.angle_gamma   90.00
#
_symmetry.space_group_name_H-M   'P 1'
#
loop_
_entity.id
_entity.type
_entity.pdbx_description
1 polymer ?
#
loop_
_entity_poly.entity_id
_entity_poly.type
_entity_poly.pdbx_seq_one_letter_code
_entity_poly.pdbx_strand_id
1 'polypeptide(L)'
;MYRFLHRCCFRLSIPLDRSCAAPLRLLHDKVYKTLNPSVSDATVSYLVGSCGLSPAAALSVTKKLTLKATDAADSFLSLLKSYTFTQPQIAYIVTTHPELLTYNSEKKIKPKLEFFLDVGYSNSDIVNIVTNNPQILCFSLENRLRPNFHMLKSIFNVDRGFTITILNASQLLGLRLEGFILPNMKTLRDIGVPRHNVMKFVTRYPRALTKSSSHFNKDVALLKQIGFDVSLPMFIVGMNALSIVPQSSWDKKLELYRSFGWSKEDTLTAFRKYPYCMSLSDEKIKRHMTFFVEKLKFDPIYVAKRPNCLAFSFEKRISPRYKIFCLLESKGLPKGTKDFASFLYIPEKEFVKKYIIKHADRVPELLKVYEDNLGVFGCKEEH
;
A
#
# COMPACT_ATOMS: atom_id res chain seq x y z
N MET A 1 -26.46 7.67 6.04
CA MET A 1 -25.21 8.12 5.38
C MET A 1 -23.92 7.72 6.14
N TYR A 2 -23.91 7.72 7.49
CA TYR A 2 -22.75 7.31 8.30
C TYR A 2 -22.40 5.80 8.25
N ARG A 3 -23.37 4.90 8.06
CA ARG A 3 -23.12 3.44 7.90
C ARG A 3 -22.46 3.06 6.56
N PHE A 4 -22.51 3.92 5.54
CA PHE A 4 -21.91 3.64 4.22
C PHE A 4 -20.41 4.01 4.18
N LEU A 5 -20.02 5.09 4.85
CA LEU A 5 -18.60 5.44 5.07
C LEU A 5 -17.88 4.39 5.92
N HIS A 6 -18.59 3.75 6.87
CA HIS A 6 -18.03 2.67 7.67
C HIS A 6 -17.87 1.33 6.92
N ARG A 7 -18.55 1.12 5.77
CA ARG A 7 -18.32 -0.07 4.92
C ARG A 7 -17.32 0.18 3.79
N CYS A 8 -17.28 1.39 3.22
CA CYS A 8 -16.32 1.73 2.17
C CYS A 8 -14.88 1.90 2.69
N CYS A 9 -14.67 2.42 3.90
CA CYS A 9 -13.32 2.45 4.50
C CYS A 9 -12.81 1.06 4.93
N PHE A 10 -13.69 0.06 5.04
CA PHE A 10 -13.34 -1.30 5.48
C PHE A 10 -13.20 -2.30 4.32
N ARG A 11 -13.69 -1.99 3.11
CA ARG A 11 -13.49 -2.80 1.88
C ARG A 11 -12.69 -2.13 0.77
N LEU A 12 -12.27 -0.87 0.95
CA LEU A 12 -11.10 -0.39 0.24
C LEU A 12 -9.85 -1.02 0.88
N SER A 13 -9.61 -2.28 0.52
CA SER A 13 -8.29 -2.64 0.02
C SER A 13 -8.04 -1.66 -1.11
N ILE A 14 -7.56 -0.46 -0.78
CA ILE A 14 -6.73 0.30 -1.70
C ILE A 14 -5.70 -0.76 -2.07
N PRO A 15 -5.65 -1.25 -3.32
CA PRO A 15 -4.44 -1.93 -3.74
C PRO A 15 -3.37 -0.91 -3.39
N LEU A 16 -2.48 -1.25 -2.45
CA LEU A 16 -1.22 -0.54 -2.36
C LEU A 16 -0.70 -0.61 -3.78
N ASP A 17 -0.91 0.47 -4.52
CA ASP A 17 -0.40 0.62 -5.85
C ASP A 17 1.09 0.50 -5.63
N ARG A 18 1.62 -0.67 -5.98
CA ARG A 18 3.03 -1.01 -5.78
C ARG A 18 3.94 -0.05 -6.58
N SER A 19 3.36 0.87 -7.37
CA SER A 19 4.05 1.96 -8.05
C SER A 19 4.45 3.15 -7.16
N CYS A 20 4.01 3.22 -5.90
CA CYS A 20 4.55 4.15 -4.89
C CYS A 20 5.24 3.43 -3.73
N ALA A 21 6.03 2.39 -4.05
CA ALA A 21 7.17 2.06 -3.21
C ALA A 21 8.22 3.15 -3.44
N ALA A 22 8.28 4.16 -2.56
CA ALA A 22 9.46 5.01 -2.50
C ALA A 22 10.70 4.11 -2.42
N PRO A 23 11.72 4.33 -3.28
CA PRO A 23 12.90 3.49 -3.28
C PRO A 23 13.52 3.50 -1.88
N LEU A 24 13.87 2.29 -1.42
CA LEU A 24 14.67 2.06 -0.23
C LEU A 24 15.89 2.99 -0.24
N ARG A 25 15.85 4.10 0.51
CA ARG A 25 17.07 4.82 0.88
C ARG A 25 17.65 4.10 2.09
N LEU A 26 18.40 3.04 1.82
CA LEU A 26 19.40 2.56 2.77
C LEU A 26 20.64 3.43 2.58
N LEU A 27 21.07 4.08 3.67
CA LEU A 27 22.41 4.60 3.83
C LEU A 27 23.39 3.44 3.68
N HIS A 28 24.10 3.39 2.57
CA HIS A 28 25.39 2.72 2.47
C HIS A 28 26.23 3.44 1.41
N ASP A 29 27.09 4.33 1.86
CA ASP A 29 28.32 4.61 1.14
C ASP A 29 29.15 3.32 1.15
N LYS A 30 29.21 2.64 0.00
CA LYS A 30 30.26 1.68 -0.29
C LYS A 30 30.74 1.92 -1.71
N VAL A 31 32.00 2.31 -1.79
CA VAL A 31 32.83 2.49 -2.97
C VAL A 31 32.69 1.29 -3.92
N TYR A 32 32.25 1.54 -5.15
CA TYR A 32 32.15 0.52 -6.19
C TYR A 32 33.54 0.19 -6.74
N LYS A 33 33.96 -1.07 -6.60
CA LYS A 33 35.10 -1.63 -7.35
C LYS A 33 34.60 -2.12 -8.71
N THR A 34 35.34 -1.79 -9.76
CA THR A 34 35.17 -2.34 -11.12
C THR A 34 35.41 -3.86 -11.12
N LEU A 35 34.58 -4.59 -11.87
CA LEU A 35 34.47 -6.05 -11.84
C LEU A 35 34.98 -6.72 -13.13
N ASN A 36 35.42 -7.98 -12.97
CA ASN A 36 35.91 -8.87 -14.03
C ASN A 36 34.72 -9.55 -14.75
N PRO A 37 34.62 -9.54 -16.09
CA PRO A 37 33.43 -10.01 -16.83
C PRO A 37 33.05 -11.48 -16.61
N SER A 38 34.04 -12.37 -16.49
CA SER A 38 33.81 -13.83 -16.45
C SER A 38 33.05 -14.33 -15.20
N VAL A 39 33.25 -13.68 -14.05
CA VAL A 39 32.59 -14.06 -12.78
C VAL A 39 31.12 -13.59 -12.76
N SER A 40 30.83 -12.51 -13.51
CA SER A 40 29.46 -12.02 -13.68
C SER A 40 28.62 -12.99 -14.50
N ASP A 41 29.16 -13.55 -15.58
CA ASP A 41 28.42 -14.46 -16.47
C ASP A 41 28.05 -15.80 -15.81
N ALA A 42 28.94 -16.35 -14.98
CA ALA A 42 28.65 -17.55 -14.20
C ALA A 42 27.54 -17.29 -13.16
N THR A 43 27.58 -16.13 -12.49
CA THR A 43 26.54 -15.74 -11.52
C THR A 43 25.19 -15.54 -12.22
N VAL A 44 25.16 -14.90 -13.39
CA VAL A 44 23.93 -14.72 -14.18
C VAL A 44 23.34 -16.07 -14.56
N SER A 45 24.16 -16.98 -15.08
CA SER A 45 23.72 -18.32 -15.49
C SER A 45 23.12 -19.10 -14.33
N TYR A 46 23.73 -19.04 -13.15
CA TYR A 46 23.20 -19.65 -11.93
C TYR A 46 21.86 -19.04 -11.50
N LEU A 47 21.75 -17.71 -11.49
CA LEU A 47 20.51 -17.03 -11.10
C LEU A 47 19.34 -17.34 -12.05
N VAL A 48 19.62 -17.48 -13.35
CA VAL A 48 18.60 -17.87 -14.33
C VAL A 48 18.23 -19.35 -14.17
N GLY A 49 19.22 -20.25 -14.17
CA GLY A 49 18.98 -21.69 -14.17
C GLY A 49 18.45 -22.23 -12.84
N SER A 50 19.09 -21.87 -11.73
CA SER A 50 18.81 -22.44 -10.40
C SER A 50 17.79 -21.62 -9.61
N CYS A 51 17.86 -20.29 -9.69
CA CYS A 51 16.95 -19.40 -8.97
C CYS A 51 15.70 -19.03 -9.78
N GLY A 52 15.65 -19.31 -11.09
CA GLY A 52 14.49 -19.05 -11.94
C GLY A 52 14.24 -17.57 -12.23
N LEU A 53 15.29 -16.74 -12.21
CA LEU A 53 15.20 -15.32 -12.54
C LEU A 53 15.13 -15.14 -14.06
N SER A 54 14.46 -14.07 -14.52
CA SER A 54 14.63 -13.61 -15.90
C SER A 54 16.07 -13.10 -16.11
N PRO A 55 16.62 -13.15 -17.34
CA PRO A 55 17.94 -12.61 -17.62
C PRO A 55 18.12 -11.15 -17.16
N ALA A 56 17.09 -10.31 -17.36
CA ALA A 56 17.10 -8.92 -16.91
C ALA A 56 17.15 -8.78 -15.38
N ALA A 57 16.40 -9.62 -14.64
CA ALA A 57 16.43 -9.62 -13.18
C ALA A 57 17.78 -10.13 -12.65
N ALA A 58 18.35 -11.18 -13.25
CA ALA A 58 19.66 -11.72 -12.90
C ALA A 58 20.76 -10.66 -13.07
N LEU A 59 20.78 -9.93 -14.19
CA LEU A 59 21.71 -8.81 -14.42
C LEU A 59 21.53 -7.65 -13.44
N SER A 60 20.30 -7.43 -12.94
CA SER A 60 20.07 -6.43 -11.89
C SER A 60 20.65 -6.88 -10.55
N VAL A 61 20.51 -8.16 -10.23
CA VAL A 61 21.04 -8.76 -8.99
C VAL A 61 22.56 -8.78 -8.98
N THR A 62 23.23 -9.05 -10.11
CA THR A 62 24.71 -9.09 -10.16
C THR A 62 25.37 -7.76 -9.83
N LYS A 63 24.65 -6.64 -9.97
CA LYS A 63 25.10 -5.30 -9.51
C LYS A 63 25.23 -5.21 -7.99
N LYS A 64 24.51 -6.05 -7.24
CA LYS A 64 24.49 -6.07 -5.77
C LYS A 64 25.27 -7.23 -5.17
N LEU A 65 25.32 -8.37 -5.87
CA LEU A 65 25.90 -9.60 -5.39
C LEU A 65 26.62 -10.35 -6.51
N THR A 66 27.83 -10.82 -6.22
CA THR A 66 28.53 -11.79 -7.05
C THR A 66 28.78 -13.06 -6.25
N LEU A 67 28.40 -14.22 -6.79
CA LEU A 67 28.62 -15.50 -6.13
C LEU A 67 30.02 -16.00 -6.46
N LYS A 68 30.80 -16.32 -5.42
CA LYS A 68 32.11 -16.98 -5.57
C LYS A 68 32.01 -18.50 -5.59
N ALA A 69 30.99 -19.03 -4.93
CA ALA A 69 30.66 -20.44 -4.82
C ALA A 69 29.13 -20.57 -4.70
N THR A 70 28.58 -21.73 -5.03
CA THR A 70 27.13 -21.96 -5.03
C THR A 70 26.63 -22.71 -3.81
N ASP A 71 27.49 -23.34 -3.00
CA ASP A 71 27.07 -24.23 -1.90
C ASP A 71 26.06 -23.59 -0.92
N ALA A 72 26.33 -22.34 -0.51
CA ALA A 72 25.44 -21.61 0.38
C ALA A 72 24.10 -21.25 -0.30
N ALA A 73 24.15 -20.93 -1.59
CA ALA A 73 22.98 -20.64 -2.40
C ALA A 73 22.14 -21.91 -2.61
N ASP A 74 22.77 -23.04 -2.97
CA ASP A 74 22.12 -24.33 -3.18
C ASP A 74 21.45 -24.83 -1.89
N SER A 75 22.13 -24.67 -0.75
CA SER A 75 21.57 -24.99 0.56
C SER A 75 20.39 -24.09 0.92
N PHE A 76 20.47 -22.79 0.63
CA PHE A 76 19.33 -21.87 0.81
C PHE A 76 18.13 -22.24 -0.06
N LEU A 77 18.34 -22.53 -1.35
CA LEU A 77 17.28 -22.94 -2.27
C LEU A 77 16.64 -24.27 -1.83
N SER A 78 17.45 -25.24 -1.41
CA SER A 78 16.98 -26.54 -0.94
C SER A 78 16.14 -26.40 0.33
N LEU A 79 16.57 -25.54 1.28
CA LEU A 79 15.81 -25.22 2.48
C LEU A 79 14.46 -24.57 2.13
N LEU A 80 14.41 -23.59 1.22
CA LEU A 80 13.12 -23.00 0.85
C LEU A 80 12.19 -24.03 0.19
N LYS A 81 12.72 -24.92 -0.67
CA LYS A 81 11.92 -25.99 -1.29
C LYS A 81 11.36 -26.96 -0.25
N SER A 82 12.10 -27.31 0.80
CA SER A 82 11.58 -28.19 1.86
C SER A 82 10.43 -27.57 2.67
N TYR A 83 10.35 -26.24 2.71
CA TYR A 83 9.23 -25.48 3.26
C TYR A 83 8.14 -25.16 2.22
N THR A 84 8.13 -25.86 1.08
CA THR A 84 7.11 -25.75 0.01
C THR A 84 7.07 -24.42 -0.74
N PHE A 85 8.16 -23.63 -0.72
CA PHE A 85 8.26 -22.44 -1.55
C PHE A 85 8.31 -22.81 -3.04
N THR A 86 7.49 -22.14 -3.84
CA THR A 86 7.45 -22.31 -5.30
C THR A 86 8.60 -21.57 -5.97
N GLN A 87 8.99 -22.00 -7.19
CA GLN A 87 10.06 -21.35 -7.95
C GLN A 87 9.82 -19.83 -8.16
N PRO A 88 8.60 -19.35 -8.49
CA PRO A 88 8.35 -17.91 -8.61
C PRO A 88 8.54 -17.14 -7.29
N GLN A 89 8.16 -17.73 -6.14
CA GLN A 89 8.36 -17.11 -4.83
C GLN A 89 9.85 -17.02 -4.49
N ILE A 90 10.61 -18.09 -4.76
CA ILE A 90 12.07 -18.11 -4.59
C ILE A 90 12.72 -17.03 -5.47
N ALA A 91 12.35 -16.97 -6.75
CA ALA A 91 12.86 -15.97 -7.68
C ALA A 91 12.60 -14.53 -7.18
N TYR A 92 11.40 -14.28 -6.64
CA TYR A 92 11.05 -12.99 -6.04
C TYR A 92 11.91 -12.65 -4.81
N ILE A 93 12.11 -13.60 -3.90
CA ILE A 93 12.94 -13.43 -2.70
C ILE A 93 14.38 -13.10 -3.10
N VAL A 94 14.97 -13.89 -4.01
CA VAL A 94 16.35 -13.69 -4.49
C VAL A 94 16.52 -12.36 -5.22
N THR A 95 15.53 -11.96 -6.02
CA THR A 95 15.57 -10.67 -6.74
C THR A 95 15.57 -9.48 -5.77
N THR A 96 14.78 -9.57 -4.68
CA THR A 96 14.62 -8.47 -3.74
C THR A 96 15.71 -8.43 -2.67
N HIS A 97 16.21 -9.58 -2.22
CA HIS A 97 17.19 -9.75 -1.14
C HIS A 97 18.26 -10.78 -1.53
N PRO A 98 19.10 -10.48 -2.54
CA PRO A 98 20.08 -11.43 -3.04
C PRO A 98 21.11 -11.84 -1.99
N GLU A 99 21.40 -11.00 -1.00
CA GLU A 99 22.34 -11.29 0.07
C GLU A 99 22.02 -12.59 0.84
N LEU A 100 20.76 -13.03 0.84
CA LEU A 100 20.33 -14.29 1.46
C LEU A 100 21.01 -15.52 0.86
N LEU A 101 21.41 -15.47 -0.42
CA LEU A 101 22.16 -16.55 -1.09
C LEU A 101 23.55 -16.77 -0.48
N THR A 102 24.06 -15.81 0.28
CA THR A 102 25.37 -15.91 0.95
C THR A 102 25.27 -16.33 2.41
N TYR A 103 24.06 -16.45 2.95
CA TYR A 103 23.86 -16.78 4.35
C TYR A 103 23.99 -18.28 4.55
N ASN A 104 24.53 -18.68 5.70
CA ASN A 104 24.46 -20.07 6.12
C ASN A 104 23.00 -20.41 6.45
N SER A 105 22.34 -21.14 5.55
CA SER A 105 20.94 -21.56 5.63
C SER A 105 20.63 -22.28 6.95
N GLU A 106 21.40 -23.31 7.30
CA GLU A 106 21.22 -24.14 8.50
C GLU A 106 21.36 -23.34 9.80
N LYS A 107 22.32 -22.41 9.88
CA LYS A 107 22.60 -21.66 11.11
C LYS A 107 21.84 -20.34 11.23
N LYS A 108 21.46 -19.72 10.11
CA LYS A 108 20.87 -18.36 10.12
C LYS A 108 19.44 -18.29 9.61
N ILE A 109 19.00 -19.19 8.74
CA ILE A 109 17.68 -19.11 8.11
C ILE A 109 16.74 -20.13 8.73
N LYS A 110 17.14 -21.40 8.76
CA LYS A 110 16.34 -22.51 9.28
C LYS A 110 15.82 -22.28 10.70
N PRO A 111 16.60 -21.78 11.68
CA PRO A 111 16.09 -21.53 13.03
C PRO A 111 14.97 -20.49 13.08
N LYS A 112 14.91 -19.57 12.10
CA LYS A 112 13.83 -18.58 12.00
C LYS A 112 12.55 -19.20 11.47
N LEU A 113 12.65 -20.13 10.52
CA LEU A 113 11.50 -20.85 9.99
C LEU A 113 10.95 -21.82 11.04
N GLU A 114 11.83 -22.55 11.73
CA GLU A 114 11.48 -23.42 12.85
C GLU A 114 10.81 -22.64 13.98
N PHE A 115 11.32 -21.45 14.33
CA PHE A 115 10.66 -20.59 15.30
C PHE A 115 9.19 -20.28 14.94
N PHE A 116 8.89 -20.04 13.65
CA PHE A 116 7.50 -19.80 13.24
C PHE A 116 6.64 -21.07 13.36
N LEU A 117 7.19 -22.25 13.06
CA LEU A 117 6.51 -23.52 13.30
C LEU A 117 6.20 -23.70 14.79
N ASP A 118 7.19 -23.48 15.65
CA ASP A 118 7.10 -23.66 17.11
C ASP A 118 6.02 -22.78 17.75
N VAL A 119 5.82 -21.57 17.21
CA VAL A 119 4.78 -20.64 17.70
C VAL A 119 3.42 -20.82 17.00
N GLY A 120 3.28 -21.87 16.19
CA GLY A 120 2.00 -22.35 15.67
C GLY A 120 1.63 -21.89 14.25
N TYR A 121 2.59 -21.40 13.45
CA TYR A 121 2.34 -21.14 12.02
C TYR A 121 2.52 -22.40 11.18
N SER A 122 1.70 -22.58 10.17
CA SER A 122 1.87 -23.65 9.18
C SER A 122 2.99 -23.33 8.17
N ASN A 123 3.42 -24.32 7.38
CA ASN A 123 4.34 -24.07 6.26
C ASN A 123 3.78 -23.02 5.28
N SER A 124 2.48 -23.09 4.96
CA SER A 124 1.83 -22.09 4.10
C SER A 124 1.86 -20.68 4.69
N ASP A 125 1.73 -20.56 6.01
CA ASP A 125 1.83 -19.28 6.71
C ASP A 125 3.24 -18.72 6.64
N ILE A 126 4.26 -19.56 6.82
CA ILE A 126 5.67 -19.18 6.72
C ILE A 126 5.99 -18.70 5.30
N VAL A 127 5.53 -19.42 4.28
CA VAL A 127 5.66 -19.02 2.87
C VAL A 127 5.05 -17.64 2.65
N ASN A 128 3.85 -17.40 3.20
CA ASN A 128 3.18 -16.10 3.11
C ASN A 128 3.96 -14.99 3.84
N ILE A 129 4.44 -15.24 5.06
CA ILE A 129 5.21 -14.28 5.86
C ILE A 129 6.48 -13.84 5.12
N VAL A 130 7.25 -14.81 4.63
CA VAL A 130 8.54 -14.57 3.97
C VAL A 130 8.33 -13.95 2.59
N THR A 131 7.35 -14.40 1.81
CA THR A 131 7.08 -13.84 0.49
C THR A 131 6.60 -12.38 0.60
N ASN A 132 5.77 -12.05 1.59
CA ASN A 132 5.32 -10.67 1.81
C ASN A 132 6.41 -9.75 2.37
N ASN A 133 7.38 -10.29 3.10
CA ASN A 133 8.47 -9.53 3.69
C ASN A 133 9.77 -10.35 3.78
N PRO A 134 10.53 -10.52 2.68
CA PRO A 134 11.71 -11.37 2.69
C PRO A 134 12.83 -10.85 3.61
N GLN A 135 12.84 -9.53 3.88
CA GLN A 135 13.75 -8.89 4.82
C GLN A 135 13.69 -9.50 6.24
N ILE A 136 12.60 -10.17 6.60
CA ILE A 136 12.48 -10.84 7.90
C ILE A 136 13.61 -11.84 8.15
N LEU A 137 14.10 -12.48 7.08
CA LEU A 137 15.20 -13.43 7.12
C LEU A 137 16.57 -12.76 7.34
N CYS A 138 16.67 -11.44 7.19
CA CYS A 138 17.89 -10.69 7.43
C CYS A 138 18.07 -10.28 8.90
N PHE A 139 17.00 -10.30 9.72
CA PHE A 139 17.08 -9.90 11.12
C PHE A 139 17.61 -11.03 12.03
N SER A 140 18.09 -10.65 13.22
CA SER A 140 18.47 -11.62 14.26
C SER A 140 17.23 -12.27 14.86
N LEU A 141 17.23 -13.60 15.00
CA LEU A 141 16.15 -14.33 15.66
C LEU A 141 16.03 -13.87 17.13
N GLU A 142 17.12 -13.96 17.87
CA GLU A 142 17.13 -13.74 19.33
C GLU A 142 17.05 -12.26 19.71
N ASN A 143 17.68 -11.36 18.93
CA ASN A 143 17.73 -9.93 19.29
C ASN A 143 16.63 -9.09 18.65
N ARG A 144 15.82 -9.67 17.74
CA ARG A 144 14.79 -8.92 17.02
C ARG A 144 13.49 -9.68 16.88
N LEU A 145 13.49 -10.80 16.17
CA LEU A 145 12.24 -11.47 15.79
C LEU A 145 11.50 -12.03 17.01
N ARG A 146 12.18 -12.81 17.86
CA ARG A 146 11.58 -13.45 19.04
C ARG A 146 11.09 -12.42 20.08
N PRO A 147 11.90 -11.42 20.51
CA PRO A 147 11.42 -10.39 21.43
C PRO A 147 10.22 -9.61 20.87
N ASN A 148 10.28 -9.20 19.59
CA ASN A 148 9.17 -8.47 18.98
C ASN A 148 7.91 -9.33 18.88
N PHE A 149 8.04 -10.63 18.58
CA PHE A 149 6.90 -11.55 18.55
C PHE A 149 6.20 -11.61 19.91
N HIS A 150 6.94 -11.86 21.00
CA HIS A 150 6.36 -11.94 22.34
C HIS A 150 5.74 -10.62 22.78
N MET A 151 6.40 -9.50 22.47
CA MET A 151 5.86 -8.19 22.80
C MET A 151 4.58 -7.88 22.02
N LEU A 152 4.53 -8.18 20.73
CA LEU A 152 3.30 -8.03 19.95
C LEU A 152 2.21 -8.97 20.49
N LYS A 153 2.54 -10.20 20.90
CA LYS A 153 1.56 -11.11 21.51
C LYS A 153 0.92 -10.48 22.74
N SER A 154 1.73 -9.89 23.62
CA SER A 154 1.27 -9.15 24.82
C SER A 154 0.40 -7.93 24.47
N ILE A 155 0.81 -7.12 23.49
CA ILE A 155 0.07 -5.91 23.08
C ILE A 155 -1.31 -6.27 22.52
N PHE A 156 -1.38 -7.29 21.66
CA PHE A 156 -2.59 -7.62 20.91
C PHE A 156 -3.58 -8.46 21.74
N ASN A 157 -3.12 -9.33 22.65
CA ASN A 157 -3.96 -10.09 23.59
C ASN A 157 -5.15 -10.86 22.98
N VAL A 158 -5.00 -11.44 21.77
CA VAL A 158 -6.06 -12.27 21.14
C VAL A 158 -5.44 -13.49 20.46
N ASP A 159 -5.69 -14.70 20.96
CA ASP A 159 -5.00 -15.91 20.45
C ASP A 159 -5.28 -16.19 18.96
N ARG A 160 -6.52 -16.10 18.47
CA ARG A 160 -6.81 -16.31 17.02
C ARG A 160 -6.62 -15.07 16.16
N GLY A 161 -6.77 -13.87 16.73
CA GLY A 161 -6.59 -12.61 16.00
C GLY A 161 -5.12 -12.25 15.80
N PHE A 162 -4.24 -12.70 16.70
CA PHE A 162 -2.81 -12.39 16.68
C PHE A 162 -2.08 -13.06 15.52
N THR A 163 -2.32 -14.36 15.29
CA THR A 163 -1.71 -15.11 14.17
C THR A 163 -2.01 -14.44 12.83
N ILE A 164 -3.29 -14.15 12.57
CA ILE A 164 -3.74 -13.43 11.36
C ILE A 164 -3.12 -12.02 11.29
N THR A 165 -2.94 -11.36 12.43
CA THR A 165 -2.33 -10.03 12.48
C THR A 165 -0.87 -10.07 12.04
N ILE A 166 -0.07 -11.02 12.54
CA ILE A 166 1.33 -11.17 12.15
C ILE A 166 1.47 -11.59 10.69
N LEU A 167 0.59 -12.44 10.16
CA LEU A 167 0.55 -12.76 8.72
C LEU A 167 0.41 -11.50 7.87
N ASN A 168 -0.49 -10.60 8.27
CA ASN A 168 -0.78 -9.37 7.52
C ASN A 168 0.18 -8.22 7.83
N ALA A 169 0.94 -8.30 8.92
CA ALA A 169 1.81 -7.23 9.40
C ALA A 169 3.20 -7.75 9.81
N SER A 170 3.73 -8.74 9.09
CA SER A 170 5.02 -9.40 9.39
C SER A 170 6.20 -8.44 9.47
N GLN A 171 6.09 -7.29 8.81
CA GLN A 171 7.03 -6.17 8.92
C GLN A 171 7.26 -5.70 10.37
N LEU A 172 6.25 -5.81 11.26
CA LEU A 172 6.38 -5.42 12.67
C LEU A 172 7.49 -6.19 13.40
N LEU A 173 7.74 -7.45 13.02
CA LEU A 173 8.76 -8.29 13.63
C LEU A 173 10.18 -7.77 13.38
N GLY A 174 10.38 -7.00 12.31
CA GLY A 174 11.66 -6.37 11.97
C GLY A 174 11.88 -4.97 12.54
N LEU A 175 10.83 -4.33 13.09
CA LEU A 175 10.90 -2.93 13.51
C LEU A 175 11.48 -2.77 14.93
N ARG A 176 11.93 -1.54 15.24
CA ARG A 176 12.36 -1.15 16.58
C ARG A 176 11.14 -0.74 17.40
N LEU A 177 10.46 -1.75 17.95
CA LEU A 177 9.18 -1.55 18.63
C LEU A 177 9.32 -0.75 19.93
N GLU A 178 10.26 -1.10 20.81
CA GLU A 178 10.46 -0.42 22.11
C GLU A 178 10.89 1.04 21.96
N GLY A 179 11.82 1.32 21.05
CA GLY A 179 12.40 2.66 20.92
C GLY A 179 11.49 3.67 20.21
N PHE A 180 10.52 3.23 19.42
CA PHE A 180 9.70 4.13 18.60
C PHE A 180 8.21 3.83 18.67
N ILE A 181 7.80 2.59 18.43
CA ILE A 181 6.39 2.25 18.31
C ILE A 181 5.69 2.33 19.68
N LEU A 182 6.27 1.77 20.73
CA LEU A 182 5.65 1.77 22.06
C LEU A 182 5.46 3.18 22.65
N PRO A 183 6.46 4.09 22.62
CA PRO A 183 6.27 5.48 23.05
C PRO A 183 5.17 6.18 22.28
N ASN A 184 5.15 6.03 20.95
CA ASN A 184 4.13 6.68 20.11
C ASN A 184 2.74 6.09 20.33
N MET A 185 2.63 4.77 20.57
CA MET A 185 1.38 4.13 20.99
C MET A 185 0.91 4.65 22.36
N LYS A 186 1.83 4.89 23.30
CA LYS A 186 1.51 5.50 24.59
C LYS A 186 0.95 6.90 24.39
N THR A 187 1.63 7.76 23.63
CA THR A 187 1.13 9.10 23.29
C THR A 187 -0.30 9.03 22.75
N LEU A 188 -0.59 8.13 21.81
CA LEU A 188 -1.95 7.99 21.25
C LEU A 188 -2.99 7.61 22.32
N ARG A 189 -2.65 6.72 23.25
CA ARG A 189 -3.55 6.37 24.37
C ARG A 189 -3.75 7.56 25.31
N ASP A 190 -2.67 8.25 25.67
CA ASP A 190 -2.68 9.37 26.61
C ASP A 190 -3.53 10.55 26.09
N ILE A 191 -3.57 10.76 24.76
CA ILE A 191 -4.44 11.77 24.14
C ILE A 191 -5.87 11.29 23.86
N GLY A 192 -6.23 10.07 24.27
CA GLY A 192 -7.59 9.54 24.15
C GLY A 192 -7.93 8.85 22.82
N VAL A 193 -6.96 8.45 22.00
CA VAL A 193 -7.25 7.66 20.79
C VAL A 193 -7.79 6.27 21.21
N PRO A 194 -8.96 5.84 20.71
CA PRO A 194 -9.53 4.56 21.07
C PRO A 194 -8.60 3.39 20.79
N ARG A 195 -8.52 2.42 21.70
CA ARG A 195 -7.64 1.25 21.59
C ARG A 195 -7.73 0.57 20.22
N HIS A 196 -8.94 0.36 19.69
CA HIS A 196 -9.14 -0.28 18.39
C HIS A 196 -8.53 0.53 17.22
N ASN A 197 -8.53 1.87 17.30
CA ASN A 197 -7.87 2.74 16.31
C ASN A 197 -6.35 2.69 16.46
N VAL A 198 -5.82 2.67 17.68
CA VAL A 198 -4.38 2.46 17.92
C VAL A 198 -3.94 1.13 17.31
N MET A 199 -4.69 0.04 17.56
CA MET A 199 -4.37 -1.27 16.99
C MET A 199 -4.42 -1.26 15.47
N LYS A 200 -5.43 -0.60 14.87
CA LYS A 200 -5.53 -0.44 13.41
C LYS A 200 -4.36 0.36 12.83
N PHE A 201 -3.84 1.34 13.57
CA PHE A 201 -2.69 2.14 13.16
C PHE A 201 -1.40 1.32 13.18
N VAL A 202 -1.17 0.54 14.23
CA VAL A 202 -0.03 -0.38 14.35
C VAL A 202 -0.02 -1.42 13.23
N THR A 203 -1.16 -2.02 12.91
CA THR A 203 -1.22 -3.08 11.90
C THR A 203 -1.15 -2.55 10.47
N ARG A 204 -1.84 -1.45 10.17
CA ARG A 204 -1.97 -0.94 8.81
C ARG A 204 -0.89 0.06 8.41
N TYR A 205 -0.35 0.80 9.39
CA TYR A 205 0.58 1.90 9.16
C TYR A 205 1.77 1.90 10.13
N PRO A 206 2.45 0.76 10.38
CA PRO A 206 3.48 0.67 11.41
C PRO A 206 4.66 1.62 11.18
N ARG A 207 4.98 1.96 9.92
CA ARG A 207 6.05 2.91 9.59
C ARG A 207 5.74 4.34 10.05
N ALA A 208 4.48 4.73 10.14
CA ALA A 208 4.12 6.04 10.68
C ALA A 208 4.46 6.16 12.18
N LEU A 209 4.51 5.02 12.88
CA LEU A 209 4.87 4.93 14.30
C LEU A 209 6.39 4.81 14.54
N THR A 210 7.22 4.71 13.49
CA THR A 210 8.69 4.64 13.65
C THR A 210 9.37 6.02 13.67
N LYS A 211 8.60 7.11 13.62
CA LYS A 211 9.12 8.47 13.83
C LYS A 211 9.58 8.63 15.28
N SER A 212 10.59 9.48 15.51
CA SER A 212 10.96 9.84 16.89
C SER A 212 9.78 10.51 17.60
N SER A 213 9.67 10.33 18.92
CA SER A 213 8.55 10.86 19.70
C SER A 213 8.36 12.36 19.52
N SER A 214 9.45 13.13 19.35
CA SER A 214 9.38 14.56 19.06
C SER A 214 8.66 14.86 17.75
N HIS A 215 9.05 14.21 16.64
CA HIS A 215 8.38 14.42 15.35
C HIS A 215 6.94 13.89 15.37
N PHE A 216 6.72 12.75 16.00
CA PHE A 216 5.38 12.18 16.14
C PHE A 216 4.44 13.12 16.90
N ASN A 217 4.90 13.72 18.00
CA ASN A 217 4.10 14.66 18.79
C ASN A 217 3.82 15.97 18.04
N LYS A 218 4.75 16.43 17.18
CA LYS A 218 4.51 17.58 16.28
C LYS A 218 3.38 17.28 15.29
N ASP A 219 3.37 16.10 14.68
CA ASP A 219 2.28 15.68 13.79
C ASP A 219 0.94 15.59 14.53
N VAL A 220 0.93 15.04 15.74
CA VAL A 220 -0.27 14.99 16.61
C VAL A 220 -0.81 16.39 16.89
N ALA A 221 0.06 17.33 17.29
CA ALA A 221 -0.32 18.71 17.58
C ALA A 221 -0.88 19.41 16.34
N LEU A 222 -0.24 19.22 15.18
CA LEU A 222 -0.70 19.77 13.91
C LEU A 222 -2.08 19.25 13.53
N LEU A 223 -2.35 17.94 13.63
CA LEU A 223 -3.67 17.39 13.32
C LEU A 223 -4.76 17.89 14.27
N LYS A 224 -4.44 18.04 15.56
CA LYS A 224 -5.36 18.66 16.53
C LYS A 224 -5.66 20.11 16.15
N GLN A 225 -4.65 20.90 15.78
CA GLN A 225 -4.82 22.27 15.32
C GLN A 225 -5.66 22.37 14.04
N ILE A 226 -5.49 21.44 13.10
CA ILE A 226 -6.30 21.35 11.87
C ILE A 226 -7.76 20.97 12.19
N GLY A 227 -8.04 20.42 13.38
CA GLY A 227 -9.38 20.05 13.83
C GLY A 227 -9.74 18.58 13.59
N PHE A 228 -8.76 17.67 13.59
CA PHE A 228 -9.06 16.24 13.62
C PHE A 228 -9.54 15.81 15.01
N ASP A 229 -10.59 15.00 15.03
CA ASP A 229 -11.06 14.31 16.22
C ASP A 229 -10.25 13.03 16.45
N VAL A 230 -9.52 12.96 17.57
CA VAL A 230 -8.69 11.83 17.99
C VAL A 230 -9.48 10.54 18.23
N SER A 231 -10.80 10.65 18.47
CA SER A 231 -11.69 9.51 18.65
C SER A 231 -12.03 8.81 17.32
N LEU A 232 -11.93 9.52 16.20
CA LEU A 232 -12.32 9.00 14.90
C LEU A 232 -11.17 8.27 14.18
N PRO A 233 -11.47 7.22 13.39
CA PRO A 233 -10.46 6.53 12.59
C PRO A 233 -9.73 7.44 11.59
N MET A 234 -10.31 8.58 11.24
CA MET A 234 -9.68 9.51 10.29
C MET A 234 -8.42 10.17 10.88
N PHE A 235 -8.29 10.26 12.20
CA PHE A 235 -7.09 10.77 12.87
C PHE A 235 -5.85 9.93 12.52
N ILE A 236 -5.93 8.60 12.63
CA ILE A 236 -4.80 7.72 12.30
C ILE A 236 -4.46 7.71 10.80
N VAL A 237 -5.45 7.97 9.94
CA VAL A 237 -5.23 8.15 8.49
C VAL A 237 -4.51 9.47 8.22
N GLY A 238 -4.88 10.54 8.94
CA GLY A 238 -4.18 11.82 8.93
C GLY A 238 -2.73 11.69 9.38
N MET A 239 -2.49 10.96 10.49
CA MET A 239 -1.14 10.69 11.00
C MET A 239 -0.30 9.97 9.95
N ASN A 240 -0.86 8.95 9.29
CA ASN A 240 -0.16 8.27 8.21
C ASN A 240 0.10 9.23 7.02
N ALA A 241 -0.85 10.07 6.62
CA ALA A 241 -0.66 11.01 5.52
C ALA A 241 0.48 12.01 5.79
N LEU A 242 0.56 12.59 6.99
CA LEU A 242 1.69 13.43 7.40
C LEU A 242 3.02 12.65 7.49
N SER A 243 2.95 11.34 7.71
CA SER A 243 4.17 10.51 7.73
C SER A 243 4.76 10.26 6.35
N ILE A 244 3.94 10.26 5.30
CA ILE A 244 4.38 9.95 3.93
C ILE A 244 4.55 11.18 3.05
N VAL A 245 3.93 12.32 3.39
CA VAL A 245 4.02 13.56 2.61
C VAL A 245 5.06 14.49 3.24
N PRO A 246 6.19 14.79 2.56
CA PRO A 246 7.15 15.77 3.04
C PRO A 246 6.55 17.17 3.11
N GLN A 247 7.04 18.01 4.04
CA GLN A 247 6.56 19.39 4.19
C GLN A 247 6.66 20.20 2.88
N SER A 248 7.76 20.04 2.12
CA SER A 248 7.93 20.71 0.83
C SER A 248 6.89 20.30 -0.22
N SER A 249 6.37 19.07 -0.14
CA SER A 249 5.26 18.64 -0.99
C SER A 249 3.94 19.24 -0.50
N TRP A 250 3.76 19.34 0.81
CA TRP A 250 2.57 19.93 1.40
C TRP A 250 2.30 21.36 0.90
N ASP A 251 3.31 22.23 0.95
CA ASP A 251 3.16 23.63 0.54
C ASP A 251 2.86 23.75 -0.96
N LYS A 252 3.53 22.94 -1.79
CA LYS A 252 3.23 22.84 -3.23
C LYS A 252 1.79 22.39 -3.50
N LYS A 253 1.26 21.45 -2.69
CA LYS A 253 -0.12 21.00 -2.81
C LYS A 253 -1.12 22.09 -2.44
N LEU A 254 -0.85 22.87 -1.39
CA LEU A 254 -1.70 23.99 -1.00
C LEU A 254 -1.82 25.00 -2.16
N GLU A 255 -0.69 25.39 -2.77
CA GLU A 255 -0.68 26.32 -3.90
C GLU A 255 -1.34 25.71 -5.15
N LEU A 256 -1.14 24.42 -5.41
CA LEU A 256 -1.81 23.74 -6.52
C LEU A 256 -3.33 23.71 -6.35
N TYR A 257 -3.84 23.39 -5.16
CA TYR A 257 -5.30 23.44 -4.93
C TYR A 257 -5.82 24.88 -5.00
N ARG A 258 -5.03 25.84 -4.54
CA ARG A 258 -5.35 27.27 -4.64
C ARG A 258 -5.51 27.74 -6.07
N SER A 259 -4.68 27.27 -7.01
CA SER A 259 -4.82 27.62 -8.43
C SER A 259 -6.13 27.13 -9.05
N PHE A 260 -6.82 26.16 -8.41
CA PHE A 260 -8.15 25.69 -8.82
C PHE A 260 -9.29 26.26 -7.95
N GLY A 261 -9.02 27.30 -7.16
CA GLY A 261 -10.03 28.03 -6.40
C GLY A 261 -10.31 27.50 -4.99
N TRP A 262 -9.50 26.58 -4.45
CA TRP A 262 -9.60 26.23 -3.03
C TRP A 262 -8.90 27.28 -2.17
N SER A 263 -9.55 27.72 -1.08
CA SER A 263 -8.83 28.41 -0.02
C SER A 263 -7.95 27.42 0.77
N LYS A 264 -7.09 27.96 1.63
CA LYS A 264 -6.34 27.14 2.61
C LYS A 264 -7.30 26.32 3.48
N GLU A 265 -8.40 26.92 3.94
CA GLU A 265 -9.39 26.22 4.78
C GLU A 265 -10.19 25.16 4.01
N ASP A 266 -10.49 25.39 2.74
CA ASP A 266 -11.11 24.35 1.90
C ASP A 266 -10.19 23.13 1.76
N THR A 267 -8.89 23.38 1.60
CA THR A 267 -7.89 22.31 1.53
C THR A 267 -7.76 21.57 2.86
N LEU A 268 -7.77 22.27 4.00
CA LEU A 268 -7.78 21.64 5.32
C LEU A 268 -9.07 20.85 5.58
N THR A 269 -10.22 21.36 5.13
CA THR A 269 -11.50 20.65 5.17
C THR A 269 -11.47 19.37 4.33
N ALA A 270 -10.91 19.44 3.12
CA ALA A 270 -10.68 18.28 2.26
C ALA A 270 -9.75 17.27 2.94
N PHE A 271 -8.63 17.74 3.50
CA PHE A 271 -7.67 16.90 4.21
C PHE A 271 -8.30 16.19 5.42
N ARG A 272 -9.13 16.87 6.22
CA ARG A 272 -9.90 16.25 7.32
C ARG A 272 -10.83 15.14 6.87
N LYS A 273 -11.41 15.24 5.68
CA LYS A 273 -12.32 14.22 5.12
C LYS A 273 -11.59 13.07 4.44
N TYR A 274 -10.48 13.35 3.78
CA TYR A 274 -9.69 12.38 3.04
C TYR A 274 -8.22 12.82 3.00
N PRO A 275 -7.41 12.45 4.01
CA PRO A 275 -6.03 12.92 4.11
C PRO A 275 -5.14 12.65 2.90
N TYR A 276 -5.41 11.55 2.19
CA TYR A 276 -4.65 11.17 1.00
C TYR A 276 -4.85 12.09 -0.22
N CYS A 277 -5.74 13.09 -0.17
CA CYS A 277 -5.77 14.12 -1.21
C CYS A 277 -4.44 14.89 -1.30
N MET A 278 -3.69 14.97 -0.19
CA MET A 278 -2.37 15.60 -0.15
C MET A 278 -1.24 14.68 -0.65
N SER A 279 -1.54 13.39 -0.89
CA SER A 279 -0.59 12.38 -1.38
C SER A 279 -0.75 12.03 -2.86
N LEU A 280 -1.75 12.60 -3.55
CA LEU A 280 -1.93 12.41 -5.00
C LEU A 280 -0.77 13.04 -5.77
N SER A 281 -0.48 12.61 -7.01
CA SER A 281 0.51 13.30 -7.84
C SER A 281 -0.03 14.67 -8.32
N ASP A 282 0.87 15.59 -8.69
CA ASP A 282 0.47 16.91 -9.21
C ASP A 282 -0.35 16.76 -10.50
N GLU A 283 0.06 15.85 -11.38
CA GLU A 283 -0.59 15.55 -12.66
C GLU A 283 -2.01 15.03 -12.45
N LYS A 284 -2.19 14.14 -11.46
CA LYS A 284 -3.50 13.60 -11.12
C LYS A 284 -4.41 14.68 -10.56
N ILE A 285 -3.92 15.55 -9.69
CA ILE A 285 -4.71 16.68 -9.17
C ILE A 285 -5.11 17.60 -10.32
N LYS A 286 -4.16 18.04 -11.15
CA LYS A 286 -4.42 18.93 -12.29
C LYS A 286 -5.47 18.34 -13.23
N ARG A 287 -5.26 17.10 -13.67
CA ARG A 287 -6.18 16.40 -14.58
C ARG A 287 -7.59 16.34 -14.02
N HIS A 288 -7.75 15.97 -12.76
CA HIS A 288 -9.06 15.79 -12.15
C HIS A 288 -9.72 17.13 -11.83
N MET A 289 -8.97 18.12 -11.34
CA MET A 289 -9.51 19.46 -11.06
C MET A 289 -9.93 20.19 -12.33
N THR A 290 -9.13 20.17 -13.41
CA THR A 290 -9.53 20.70 -14.73
C THR A 290 -10.80 20.01 -15.23
N PHE A 291 -10.92 18.69 -15.06
CA PHE A 291 -12.14 17.98 -15.45
C PHE A 291 -13.36 18.42 -14.61
N PHE A 292 -13.27 18.44 -13.28
CA PHE A 292 -14.42 18.76 -12.43
C PHE A 292 -14.78 20.25 -12.44
N VAL A 293 -13.80 21.14 -12.27
CA VAL A 293 -14.02 22.58 -12.13
C VAL A 293 -14.15 23.26 -13.49
N GLU A 294 -13.26 22.99 -14.44
CA GLU A 294 -13.26 23.73 -15.70
C GLU A 294 -14.21 23.12 -16.74
N LYS A 295 -14.20 21.79 -16.90
CA LYS A 295 -15.06 21.12 -17.89
C LYS A 295 -16.50 20.93 -17.40
N LEU A 296 -16.68 20.40 -16.19
CA LEU A 296 -18.01 20.16 -15.61
C LEU A 296 -18.60 21.37 -14.88
N LYS A 297 -17.83 22.47 -14.76
CA LYS A 297 -18.26 23.71 -14.10
C LYS A 297 -18.73 23.49 -12.65
N PHE A 298 -18.17 22.48 -11.96
CA PHE A 298 -18.45 22.30 -10.54
C PHE A 298 -17.80 23.43 -9.76
N ASP A 299 -18.54 23.96 -8.78
CA ASP A 299 -17.98 24.83 -7.76
C ASP A 299 -16.76 24.15 -7.10
N PRO A 300 -15.58 24.79 -7.06
CA PRO A 300 -14.41 24.24 -6.37
C PRO A 300 -14.70 23.75 -4.95
N ILE A 301 -15.54 24.46 -4.20
CA ILE A 301 -15.95 24.09 -2.82
C ILE A 301 -16.76 22.80 -2.83
N TYR A 302 -17.57 22.56 -3.87
CA TYR A 302 -18.28 21.29 -4.05
C TYR A 302 -17.30 20.11 -4.14
N VAL A 303 -16.18 20.30 -4.86
CA VAL A 303 -15.10 19.30 -4.97
C VAL A 303 -14.34 19.16 -3.65
N ALA A 304 -14.02 20.26 -2.97
CA ALA A 304 -13.36 20.26 -1.65
C ALA A 304 -14.15 19.50 -0.58
N LYS A 305 -15.48 19.53 -0.67
CA LYS A 305 -16.36 18.76 0.22
C LYS A 305 -16.35 17.26 -0.06
N ARG A 306 -15.79 16.82 -1.20
CA ARG A 306 -15.77 15.44 -1.73
C ARG A 306 -14.38 15.05 -2.30
N PRO A 307 -13.30 15.22 -1.54
CA PRO A 307 -11.92 15.12 -2.04
C PRO A 307 -11.53 13.73 -2.54
N ASN A 308 -12.26 12.70 -2.14
CA ASN A 308 -12.05 11.33 -2.60
C ASN A 308 -12.42 11.12 -4.09
N CYS A 309 -13.17 12.02 -4.74
CA CYS A 309 -13.35 11.95 -6.20
C CYS A 309 -12.04 12.08 -6.97
N LEU A 310 -11.07 12.81 -6.42
CA LEU A 310 -9.74 13.01 -7.00
C LEU A 310 -8.89 11.72 -6.98
N ALA A 311 -9.23 10.76 -6.12
CA ALA A 311 -8.48 9.52 -5.99
C ALA A 311 -8.86 8.47 -7.02
N PHE A 312 -10.07 8.52 -7.60
CA PHE A 312 -10.52 7.50 -8.56
C PHE A 312 -9.67 7.48 -9.84
N SER A 313 -9.58 6.30 -10.44
CA SER A 313 -8.96 6.15 -11.75
C SER A 313 -9.75 6.96 -12.78
N PHE A 314 -9.05 7.78 -13.55
CA PHE A 314 -9.70 8.55 -14.60
C PHE A 314 -10.25 7.62 -15.67
N GLU A 315 -9.42 6.72 -16.19
CA GLU A 315 -9.79 5.83 -17.30
C GLU A 315 -10.73 4.72 -16.88
N LYS A 316 -10.52 4.12 -15.70
CA LYS A 316 -11.31 2.96 -15.28
C LYS A 316 -12.61 3.32 -14.58
N ARG A 317 -12.79 4.58 -14.15
CA ARG A 317 -13.98 4.96 -13.37
C ARG A 317 -14.57 6.31 -13.73
N ILE A 318 -13.79 7.38 -13.81
CA ILE A 318 -14.37 8.72 -14.06
C ILE A 318 -14.89 8.83 -15.50
N SER A 319 -14.05 8.56 -16.48
CA SER A 319 -14.39 8.67 -17.91
C SER A 319 -15.53 7.73 -18.33
N PRO A 320 -15.52 6.42 -18.02
CA PRO A 320 -16.58 5.52 -18.45
C PRO A 320 -17.93 5.92 -17.85
N ARG A 321 -17.95 6.25 -16.55
CA ARG A 321 -19.20 6.65 -15.87
C ARG A 321 -19.70 8.01 -16.32
N TYR A 322 -18.81 8.92 -16.72
CA TYR A 322 -19.20 10.20 -17.29
C TYR A 322 -19.87 10.03 -18.66
N LYS A 323 -19.31 9.16 -19.52
CA LYS A 323 -19.92 8.82 -20.81
C LYS A 323 -21.32 8.23 -20.62
N ILE A 324 -21.48 7.30 -19.68
CA ILE A 324 -22.80 6.76 -19.31
C ILE A 324 -23.73 7.85 -18.80
N PHE A 325 -23.25 8.75 -17.93
CA PHE A 325 -24.05 9.88 -17.43
C PHE A 325 -24.57 10.76 -18.58
N CYS A 326 -23.71 11.13 -19.54
CA CYS A 326 -24.09 11.90 -20.72
C CYS A 326 -25.06 11.14 -21.64
N LEU A 327 -24.86 9.83 -21.83
CA LEU A 327 -25.73 9.02 -22.67
C LEU A 327 -27.13 8.85 -22.05
N LEU A 328 -27.22 8.66 -20.73
CA LEU A 328 -28.51 8.65 -20.04
C LEU A 328 -29.22 10.00 -20.16
N GLU A 329 -28.48 11.10 -20.07
CA GLU A 329 -29.02 12.46 -20.22
C GLU A 329 -29.55 12.72 -21.65
N SER A 330 -28.78 12.36 -22.68
CA SER A 330 -29.20 12.56 -24.07
C SER A 330 -30.40 11.72 -24.47
N LYS A 331 -30.60 10.57 -23.83
CA LYS A 331 -31.76 9.68 -24.05
C LYS A 331 -32.93 9.96 -23.09
N GLY A 332 -32.84 11.02 -22.27
CA GLY A 332 -33.91 11.40 -21.33
C GLY A 332 -34.17 10.39 -20.21
N LEU A 333 -33.19 9.54 -19.89
CA LEU A 333 -33.33 8.47 -18.90
C LEU A 333 -33.05 8.96 -17.46
N PRO A 334 -33.72 8.37 -16.44
CA PRO A 334 -33.60 8.81 -15.07
C PRO A 334 -32.21 8.53 -14.49
N LYS A 335 -31.45 9.59 -14.19
CA LYS A 335 -30.13 9.53 -13.52
C LYS A 335 -30.23 9.20 -12.03
N GLY A 336 -31.39 9.40 -11.41
CA GLY A 336 -31.63 9.19 -9.98
C GLY A 336 -30.89 10.16 -9.04
N THR A 337 -30.03 11.02 -9.58
CA THR A 337 -29.32 12.10 -8.90
C THR A 337 -29.18 13.28 -9.86
N LYS A 338 -29.04 14.50 -9.31
CA LYS A 338 -28.83 15.70 -10.12
C LYS A 338 -27.38 15.85 -10.61
N ASP A 339 -26.41 15.30 -9.87
CA ASP A 339 -24.98 15.45 -10.18
C ASP A 339 -24.28 14.15 -10.59
N PHE A 340 -23.28 14.28 -11.47
CA PHE A 340 -22.42 13.18 -11.90
C PHE A 340 -21.54 12.62 -10.76
N ALA A 341 -21.15 13.43 -9.78
CA ALA A 341 -20.22 13.00 -8.74
C ALA A 341 -20.75 11.80 -7.94
N SER A 342 -22.07 11.73 -7.72
CA SER A 342 -22.72 10.57 -7.10
C SER A 342 -22.44 9.24 -7.81
N PHE A 343 -22.29 9.24 -9.15
CA PHE A 343 -22.00 8.04 -9.93
C PHE A 343 -20.64 7.45 -9.57
N LEU A 344 -19.67 8.27 -9.15
CA LEU A 344 -18.31 7.82 -8.83
C LEU A 344 -18.24 6.97 -7.55
N TYR A 345 -19.19 7.17 -6.63
CA TYR A 345 -19.19 6.52 -5.31
C TYR A 345 -19.91 5.18 -5.27
N ILE A 346 -20.62 4.82 -6.35
CA ILE A 346 -21.40 3.58 -6.41
C ILE A 346 -20.44 2.41 -6.68
N PRO A 347 -20.53 1.29 -5.94
CA PRO A 347 -19.76 0.08 -6.26
C PRO A 347 -20.01 -0.39 -7.70
N GLU A 348 -19.02 -1.01 -8.32
CA GLU A 348 -19.06 -1.41 -9.74
C GLU A 348 -20.31 -2.23 -10.10
N LYS A 349 -20.55 -3.31 -9.36
CA LYS A 349 -21.70 -4.19 -9.54
C LYS A 349 -23.03 -3.45 -9.48
N GLU A 350 -23.17 -2.54 -8.52
CA GLU A 350 -24.40 -1.75 -8.34
C GLU A 350 -24.55 -0.69 -9.44
N PHE A 351 -23.44 -0.09 -9.88
CA PHE A 351 -23.44 0.87 -10.97
C PHE A 351 -23.93 0.21 -12.27
N VAL A 352 -23.35 -0.94 -12.62
CA VAL A 352 -23.72 -1.71 -13.81
C VAL A 352 -25.19 -2.13 -13.76
N LYS A 353 -25.63 -2.72 -12.64
CA LYS A 353 -27.03 -3.13 -12.47
C LYS A 353 -28.00 -1.96 -12.65
N LYS A 354 -27.71 -0.82 -12.00
CA LYS A 354 -28.65 0.31 -11.91
C LYS A 354 -28.71 1.16 -13.18
N TYR A 355 -27.58 1.37 -13.84
CA TYR A 355 -27.46 2.35 -14.93
C TYR A 355 -27.20 1.75 -16.29
N ILE A 356 -26.77 0.49 -16.37
CA ILE A 356 -26.49 -0.19 -17.62
C ILE A 356 -27.56 -1.26 -17.86
N ILE A 357 -27.57 -2.33 -17.05
CA ILE A 357 -28.48 -3.48 -17.25
C ILE A 357 -29.95 -3.04 -17.23
N LYS A 358 -30.35 -2.22 -16.25
CA LYS A 358 -31.74 -1.73 -16.13
C LYS A 358 -32.24 -0.99 -17.38
N HIS A 359 -31.34 -0.42 -18.17
CA HIS A 359 -31.66 0.38 -19.34
C HIS A 359 -31.19 -0.28 -20.65
N ALA A 360 -30.64 -1.49 -20.59
CA ALA A 360 -30.03 -2.18 -21.74
C ALA A 360 -31.04 -2.43 -22.87
N ASP A 361 -32.28 -2.78 -22.54
CA ASP A 361 -33.34 -3.02 -23.55
C ASP A 361 -33.76 -1.73 -24.29
N ARG A 362 -33.57 -0.57 -23.65
CA ARG A 362 -33.96 0.74 -24.20
C ARG A 362 -32.80 1.45 -24.91
N VAL A 363 -31.58 1.21 -24.42
CA VAL A 363 -30.35 1.81 -24.97
C VAL A 363 -29.25 0.74 -24.93
N PRO A 364 -29.22 -0.18 -25.92
CA PRO A 364 -28.21 -1.25 -26.01
C PRO A 364 -26.77 -0.71 -26.09
N GLU A 365 -26.62 0.52 -26.59
CA GLU A 365 -25.36 1.27 -26.66
C GLU A 365 -24.69 1.44 -25.29
N LEU A 366 -25.43 1.40 -24.18
CA LEU A 366 -24.88 1.54 -22.81
C LEU A 366 -23.89 0.42 -22.48
N LEU A 367 -24.20 -0.82 -22.87
CA LEU A 367 -23.32 -1.97 -22.64
C LEU A 367 -22.05 -1.82 -23.47
N LYS A 368 -22.19 -1.56 -24.77
CA LYS A 368 -21.07 -1.36 -25.69
C LYS A 368 -20.14 -0.23 -25.23
N VAL A 369 -20.70 0.93 -24.89
CA VAL A 369 -19.91 2.07 -24.39
C VAL A 369 -19.19 1.70 -23.09
N TYR A 370 -19.79 0.92 -22.20
CA TYR A 370 -19.13 0.55 -20.95
C TYR A 370 -18.02 -0.49 -21.15
N GLU A 371 -18.27 -1.50 -21.97
CA GLU A 371 -17.34 -2.59 -22.29
C GLU A 371 -16.15 -2.09 -23.11
N ASP A 372 -16.36 -1.23 -24.11
CA ASP A 372 -15.28 -0.63 -24.91
C ASP A 372 -14.30 0.17 -24.03
N ASN A 373 -14.79 0.77 -22.94
CA ASN A 373 -13.91 1.51 -22.01
C ASN A 373 -13.20 0.60 -20.98
N LEU A 374 -13.65 -0.63 -20.77
CA LEU A 374 -12.98 -1.63 -19.93
C LEU A 374 -12.02 -2.52 -20.75
N GLY A 375 -12.40 -2.85 -21.98
CA GLY A 375 -11.69 -3.74 -22.90
C GLY A 375 -10.42 -3.15 -23.54
N VAL A 376 -10.25 -1.82 -23.56
CA VAL A 376 -9.01 -1.17 -24.06
C VAL A 376 -7.78 -1.48 -23.18
N PHE A 377 -7.93 -2.11 -22.01
CA PHE A 377 -6.81 -2.53 -21.16
C PHE A 377 -6.99 -3.91 -20.48
N GLY A 378 -7.71 -4.83 -21.13
CA GLY A 378 -8.18 -6.06 -20.48
C GLY A 378 -8.20 -7.32 -21.33
N CYS A 379 -7.26 -7.53 -22.27
CA CYS A 379 -6.89 -8.89 -22.67
C CYS A 379 -5.73 -9.38 -21.80
N LYS A 380 -6.06 -9.87 -20.61
CA LYS A 380 -5.52 -11.11 -20.05
C LYS A 380 -6.61 -11.70 -19.18
N GLU A 381 -7.42 -12.53 -19.81
CA GLU A 381 -8.11 -13.60 -19.12
C GLU A 381 -7.02 -14.46 -18.46
N GLU A 382 -7.04 -14.57 -17.14
CA GLU A 382 -6.44 -15.70 -16.45
C GLU A 382 -7.52 -16.21 -15.49
N HIS A 383 -7.97 -17.42 -15.80
CA HIS A 383 -8.77 -18.30 -14.95
C HIS A 383 -7.99 -18.70 -13.70
#